data_AF-A0A2V5QLB9-F1
#
_entry.id   AF-A0A2V5QLB9-F1
#
_cell.length_a   1.000
_cell.length_b   1.000
_cell.length_c   1.000
_cell.angle_alpha   90.00
_cell.angle_beta   90.00
_cell.angle_gamma   90.00
#
_symmetry.space_group_name_H-M   'P 1'
#
loop_
_entity.id
_entity.type
_entity.pdbx_description
1 polymer ?
#
loop_
_entity_poly.entity_id
_entity_poly.type
_entity_poly.pdbx_seq_one_letter_code
_entity_poly.pdbx_strand_id
1 'polypeptide(L)'
;MKNSTSVSANWMWLVPAFFLVASASVAFAKTPKKSTASNQQKPEAILSAAKKLADAKAWSVQAHVTAKKDMKISGIIFGKDFDLTIETIDGTTRQIALGDKSWSSDDGGKSWKESKEIDRRFYYLMHTPIKYSANEKIPPFAAVGTEKLGDESLLHIRFIAPDKITYEGDRANYWIAVQDRQSPVIHRFLGPMGFENNYVTDQVDYTPVADEHPIVPPPGNPHAQAAPPGPEALLMAAMKKMSTGVWSVNGTVAFKKTIKLHGLLSGEDFDLTMERVKPNAPMRGIVIKDKAWVCSDGETWHAGTPDDRLLYNWAHTPIMTGRLEPAFENVGTEQRDGQTWLHIRLKVAEAKADPKELPQYWLVLDSQGQAQYIGHAEMPMMSQGSVLHCSFDYAPATEKIAPPPLGPPVDDKVYGFNDIEQHKFDWKGKIVRVEVTPKLLESKQIGEDTYRAFLKDTATPNHYGVVEFPHDALVKLGFLKKIVSGTHAWEQLEKIGALGRTEGEPVSFYVQVIPIREKPAARAVAVGAKLIRDADGSVSYTW
;
A
#
# COMPACT_ATOMS: atom_id res chain seq x y z
N MET A 1 21.35 -14.92 -60.20
CA MET A 1 22.77 -15.29 -60.03
C MET A 1 22.93 -15.70 -58.57
N LYS A 2 22.99 -17.03 -58.30
CA LYS A 2 24.21 -17.82 -57.97
C LYS A 2 24.82 -17.38 -56.64
N ASN A 3 25.03 -18.17 -55.57
CA ASN A 3 25.15 -19.62 -55.28
C ASN A 3 24.86 -19.79 -53.75
N SER A 4 24.16 -20.78 -53.18
CA SER A 4 24.30 -22.25 -53.09
C SER A 4 25.51 -22.78 -52.28
N THR A 5 25.25 -23.51 -51.18
CA THR A 5 25.68 -24.89 -50.76
C THR A 5 25.39 -25.05 -49.25
N SER A 6 24.54 -25.94 -48.70
CA SER A 6 24.26 -27.40 -48.81
C SER A 6 25.17 -28.30 -47.96
N VAL A 7 24.58 -29.25 -47.20
CA VAL A 7 24.88 -30.71 -47.04
C VAL A 7 24.03 -31.23 -45.84
N SER A 8 22.92 -31.95 -46.04
CA SER A 8 22.68 -33.43 -46.16
C SER A 8 22.73 -34.19 -44.81
N ALA A 9 21.88 -35.16 -44.44
CA ALA A 9 21.27 -36.28 -45.20
C ALA A 9 19.93 -36.76 -44.54
N ASN A 10 18.85 -37.04 -45.29
CA ASN A 10 18.30 -38.36 -45.72
C ASN A 10 18.15 -39.42 -44.61
N TRP A 11 17.02 -40.15 -44.40
CA TRP A 11 16.11 -40.87 -45.32
C TRP A 11 14.84 -41.31 -44.52
N MET A 12 13.57 -41.05 -44.92
CA MET A 12 12.59 -41.85 -45.73
C MET A 12 12.43 -43.34 -45.34
N TRP A 13 11.23 -43.94 -45.17
CA TRP A 13 10.18 -44.36 -46.15
C TRP A 13 8.75 -44.35 -45.48
N LEU A 14 7.66 -43.76 -46.03
CA LEU A 14 6.63 -44.24 -47.03
C LEU A 14 5.92 -45.59 -46.66
N VAL A 15 4.64 -45.65 -46.17
CA VAL A 15 3.27 -45.56 -46.82
C VAL A 15 2.83 -46.91 -47.47
N PRO A 16 1.53 -47.36 -47.64
CA PRO A 16 0.19 -46.73 -47.47
C PRO A 16 -0.98 -47.55 -46.82
N ALA A 17 -2.03 -46.79 -46.44
CA ALA A 17 -3.50 -46.95 -46.64
C ALA A 17 -4.25 -48.29 -46.55
N PHE A 18 -5.37 -48.28 -45.81
CA PHE A 18 -6.70 -48.68 -46.32
C PHE A 18 -7.83 -48.03 -45.49
N PHE A 19 -8.74 -47.34 -46.16
CA PHE A 19 -10.03 -46.85 -45.64
C PHE A 19 -11.04 -48.00 -45.58
N LEU A 20 -11.89 -48.04 -44.55
CA LEU A 20 -13.27 -48.52 -44.67
C LEU A 20 -14.15 -47.95 -43.55
N VAL A 21 -15.27 -47.38 -43.99
CA VAL A 21 -16.36 -46.74 -43.25
C VAL A 21 -17.31 -47.80 -42.68
N ALA A 22 -17.88 -47.59 -41.49
CA ALA A 22 -19.33 -47.72 -41.21
C ALA A 22 -19.69 -47.90 -39.71
N SER A 23 -20.57 -47.02 -39.26
CA SER A 23 -21.80 -47.29 -38.46
C SER A 23 -21.73 -47.77 -37.00
N ALA A 24 -22.45 -47.00 -36.18
CA ALA A 24 -22.75 -47.22 -34.77
C ALA A 24 -23.45 -48.55 -34.46
N SER A 25 -23.25 -49.06 -33.24
CA SER A 25 -24.27 -49.76 -32.46
C SER A 25 -23.89 -49.81 -30.97
N VAL A 26 -24.87 -49.42 -30.16
CA VAL A 26 -24.93 -49.55 -28.70
C VAL A 26 -24.90 -51.04 -28.34
N ALA A 27 -24.02 -51.44 -27.41
CA ALA A 27 -24.15 -52.72 -26.71
C ALA A 27 -23.52 -52.63 -25.32
N PHE A 28 -24.37 -52.80 -24.30
CA PHE A 28 -24.02 -53.12 -22.92
C PHE A 28 -23.03 -54.29 -22.89
N ALA A 29 -21.86 -54.10 -22.28
CA ALA A 29 -20.95 -55.20 -21.97
C ALA A 29 -20.37 -55.03 -20.56
N LYS A 30 -20.94 -55.82 -19.65
CA LYS A 30 -20.32 -56.58 -18.55
C LYS A 30 -19.24 -55.87 -17.72
N THR A 31 -19.57 -55.75 -16.43
CA THR A 31 -18.68 -55.72 -15.27
C THR A 31 -17.29 -56.31 -15.53
N PRO A 32 -16.21 -55.52 -15.39
CA PRO A 32 -14.88 -56.08 -15.29
C PRO A 32 -14.69 -56.71 -13.91
N LYS A 33 -14.33 -58.00 -13.94
CA LYS A 33 -13.80 -58.79 -12.83
C LYS A 33 -12.76 -58.00 -12.02
N LYS A 34 -12.86 -58.17 -10.69
CA LYS A 34 -11.79 -58.05 -9.68
C LYS A 34 -10.39 -58.15 -10.32
N SER A 35 -9.74 -57.01 -10.43
CA SER A 35 -8.28 -56.92 -10.52
C SER A 35 -7.72 -57.40 -9.19
N THR A 36 -6.86 -58.40 -9.28
CA THR A 36 -6.02 -58.95 -8.22
C THR A 36 -5.32 -57.85 -7.42
N ALA A 37 -5.38 -57.98 -6.10
CA ALA A 37 -4.83 -57.05 -5.13
C ALA A 37 -3.33 -56.81 -5.35
N SER A 38 -2.98 -55.59 -5.76
CA SER A 38 -1.77 -54.96 -5.23
C SER A 38 -1.95 -54.84 -3.72
N ASN A 39 -0.93 -55.16 -2.92
CA ASN A 39 -0.93 -54.98 -1.48
C ASN A 39 -1.03 -53.48 -1.14
N GLN A 40 -2.22 -52.89 -1.31
CA GLN A 40 -2.51 -51.53 -0.90
C GLN A 40 -2.59 -51.56 0.62
N GLN A 41 -1.54 -51.03 1.27
CA GLN A 41 -1.46 -50.90 2.71
C GLN A 41 -2.69 -50.12 3.19
N LYS A 42 -3.40 -50.65 4.19
CA LYS A 42 -4.64 -50.02 4.66
C LYS A 42 -4.34 -48.60 5.22
N PRO A 43 -5.23 -47.60 5.02
CA PRO A 43 -5.04 -46.24 5.53
C PRO A 43 -4.64 -46.17 7.00
N GLU A 44 -5.17 -47.05 7.84
CA GLU A 44 -4.86 -47.09 9.27
C GLU A 44 -3.42 -47.53 9.55
N ALA A 45 -2.87 -48.44 8.74
CA ALA A 45 -1.48 -48.87 8.86
C ALA A 45 -0.53 -47.76 8.42
N ILE A 46 -0.89 -47.00 7.37
CA ILE A 46 -0.13 -45.83 6.90
C ILE A 46 -0.13 -44.74 7.99
N LEU A 47 -1.31 -44.40 8.53
CA LEU A 47 -1.43 -43.41 9.61
C LEU A 47 -0.68 -43.84 10.87
N SER A 48 -0.74 -45.12 11.24
CA SER A 48 0.01 -45.66 12.39
C SER A 48 1.52 -45.50 12.21
N ALA A 49 2.03 -45.85 11.02
CA ALA A 49 3.45 -45.68 10.71
C ALA A 49 3.87 -44.21 10.70
N ALA A 50 3.01 -43.32 10.21
CA ALA A 50 3.30 -41.89 10.14
C ALA A 50 3.30 -41.23 11.53
N LYS A 51 2.33 -41.58 12.39
CA LYS A 51 2.33 -41.18 13.81
C LYS A 51 3.55 -41.69 14.55
N LYS A 52 3.96 -42.94 14.31
CA LYS A 52 5.17 -43.52 14.91
C LYS A 52 6.44 -42.76 14.51
N LEU A 53 6.55 -42.32 13.25
CA LEU A 53 7.63 -41.43 12.82
C LEU A 53 7.54 -40.08 13.53
N ALA A 54 6.32 -39.55 13.68
CA ALA A 54 6.10 -38.26 14.29
C ALA A 54 6.56 -38.19 15.75
N ASP A 55 6.37 -39.26 16.50
CA ASP A 55 6.83 -39.39 17.90
C ASP A 55 8.36 -39.45 18.04
N ALA A 56 9.07 -39.80 16.97
CA ALA A 56 10.53 -40.00 16.97
C ALA A 56 11.34 -38.81 16.45
N LYS A 57 10.69 -37.73 15.99
CA LYS A 57 11.33 -36.57 15.36
C LYS A 57 10.69 -35.26 15.79
N ALA A 58 11.42 -34.17 15.59
CA ALA A 58 10.90 -32.83 15.79
C ALA A 58 10.13 -32.33 14.56
N TRP A 59 9.12 -31.49 14.82
CA TRP A 59 8.21 -30.98 13.79
C TRP A 59 8.02 -29.48 13.96
N SER A 60 8.16 -28.76 12.85
CA SER A 60 7.64 -27.41 12.74
C SER A 60 6.14 -27.48 12.49
N VAL A 61 5.38 -26.69 13.24
CA VAL A 61 3.92 -26.65 13.19
C VAL A 61 3.45 -25.25 12.82
N GLN A 62 2.38 -25.20 12.02
CA GLN A 62 1.63 -23.99 11.73
C GLN A 62 0.14 -24.32 11.76
N ALA A 63 -0.62 -23.56 12.52
CA ALA A 63 -2.06 -23.76 12.65
C ALA A 63 -2.78 -22.41 12.76
N HIS A 64 -3.96 -22.36 12.15
CA HIS A 64 -5.02 -21.46 12.57
C HIS A 64 -5.88 -22.23 13.57
N VAL A 65 -6.44 -21.58 14.59
CA VAL A 65 -7.34 -22.21 15.56
C VAL A 65 -8.49 -21.25 15.87
N THR A 66 -9.68 -21.62 15.40
CA THR A 66 -10.93 -20.91 15.64
C THR A 66 -11.55 -21.40 16.96
N ALA A 67 -11.35 -20.66 18.05
CA ALA A 67 -11.91 -20.96 19.38
C ALA A 67 -12.83 -19.82 19.86
N LYS A 68 -12.89 -19.54 21.17
CA LYS A 68 -13.50 -18.28 21.68
C LYS A 68 -12.85 -17.03 21.08
N LYS A 69 -11.57 -17.17 20.67
CA LYS A 69 -10.77 -16.19 19.94
C LYS A 69 -10.05 -16.94 18.82
N ASP A 70 -9.88 -16.28 17.69
CA ASP A 70 -9.01 -16.80 16.63
C ASP A 70 -7.56 -16.71 17.07
N MET A 71 -6.83 -17.79 16.83
CA MET A 71 -5.43 -17.92 17.24
C MET A 71 -4.62 -18.43 16.06
N LYS A 72 -3.42 -17.91 15.89
CA LYS A 72 -2.39 -18.54 15.05
C LYS A 72 -1.34 -19.14 15.96
N ILE A 73 -1.06 -20.42 15.79
CA ILE A 73 -0.06 -21.14 16.57
C ILE A 73 1.02 -21.61 15.61
N SER A 74 2.27 -21.24 15.90
CA SER A 74 3.41 -21.68 15.13
C SER A 74 4.58 -22.04 16.04
N GLY A 75 5.48 -22.90 15.58
CA GLY A 75 6.68 -23.23 16.35
C GLY A 75 7.15 -24.65 16.12
N ILE A 76 7.68 -25.28 17.18
CA ILE A 76 8.26 -26.62 17.14
C ILE A 76 7.73 -27.48 18.28
N ILE A 77 7.48 -28.73 17.96
CA ILE A 77 7.18 -29.78 18.94
C ILE A 77 8.14 -30.97 18.75
N PHE A 78 8.61 -31.54 19.85
CA PHE A 78 9.43 -32.75 19.84
C PHE A 78 9.17 -33.58 21.10
N GLY A 79 8.52 -34.74 20.94
CA GLY A 79 8.03 -35.49 22.10
C GLY A 79 7.22 -34.57 23.00
N LYS A 80 7.60 -34.46 24.29
CA LYS A 80 6.95 -33.56 25.27
C LYS A 80 7.52 -32.15 25.27
N ASP A 81 8.57 -31.85 24.53
CA ASP A 81 9.17 -30.53 24.52
C ASP A 81 8.54 -29.69 23.41
N PHE A 82 8.43 -28.38 23.63
CA PHE A 82 7.93 -27.47 22.61
C PHE A 82 8.47 -26.05 22.75
N ASP A 83 8.40 -25.33 21.64
CA ASP A 83 8.57 -23.89 21.54
C ASP A 83 7.48 -23.36 20.61
N LEU A 84 6.46 -22.74 21.18
CA LEU A 84 5.28 -22.28 20.46
C LEU A 84 5.10 -20.78 20.61
N THR A 85 4.79 -20.13 19.50
CA THR A 85 4.28 -18.77 19.44
C THR A 85 2.79 -18.82 19.21
N ILE A 86 2.04 -18.09 20.04
CA ILE A 86 0.59 -17.99 20.03
C ILE A 86 0.25 -16.53 19.77
N GLU A 87 -0.32 -16.27 18.61
CA GLU A 87 -0.82 -14.97 18.23
C GLU A 87 -2.33 -14.95 18.39
N THR A 88 -2.83 -13.97 19.13
CA THR A 88 -4.26 -13.76 19.34
C THR A 88 -4.62 -12.30 19.07
N ILE A 89 -5.92 -12.01 19.15
CA ILE A 89 -6.44 -10.65 19.18
C ILE A 89 -5.79 -9.77 20.28
N ASP A 90 -5.40 -10.33 21.42
CA ASP A 90 -4.90 -9.52 22.55
C ASP A 90 -3.38 -9.30 22.52
N GLY A 91 -2.66 -9.96 21.60
CA GLY A 91 -1.20 -9.89 21.50
C GLY A 91 -0.55 -11.24 21.19
N THR A 92 0.78 -11.24 21.27
CA THR A 92 1.64 -12.41 20.97
C THR A 92 2.28 -12.94 22.23
N THR A 93 2.01 -14.21 22.53
CA THR A 93 2.65 -14.94 23.63
C THR A 93 3.60 -15.99 23.04
N ARG A 94 4.75 -16.21 23.66
CA ARG A 94 5.63 -17.35 23.36
C ARG A 94 5.78 -18.25 24.57
N GLN A 95 5.79 -19.56 24.36
CA GLN A 95 5.94 -20.57 25.40
C GLN A 95 7.00 -21.58 25.00
N ILE A 96 7.96 -21.83 25.89
CA ILE A 96 8.97 -22.89 25.72
C ILE A 96 8.82 -23.86 26.89
N ALA A 97 8.77 -25.16 26.60
CA ALA A 97 8.91 -26.21 27.61
C ALA A 97 10.01 -27.18 27.19
N LEU A 98 10.93 -27.45 28.11
CA LEU A 98 12.05 -28.36 27.91
C LEU A 98 12.23 -29.22 29.17
N GLY A 99 11.89 -30.50 29.06
CA GLY A 99 11.82 -31.41 30.20
C GLY A 99 10.80 -30.92 31.24
N ASP A 100 11.26 -30.69 32.47
CA ASP A 100 10.44 -30.26 33.60
C ASP A 100 10.40 -28.73 33.77
N LYS A 101 11.04 -27.98 32.87
CA LYS A 101 11.08 -26.51 32.92
C LYS A 101 10.22 -25.90 31.84
N SER A 102 9.67 -24.72 32.13
CA SER A 102 8.95 -23.94 31.13
C SER A 102 9.12 -22.44 31.34
N TRP A 103 9.07 -21.71 30.23
CA TRP A 103 9.18 -20.26 30.19
C TRP A 103 8.08 -19.68 29.32
N SER A 104 7.55 -18.53 29.73
CA SER A 104 6.59 -17.76 28.95
C SER A 104 7.11 -16.34 28.70
N SER A 105 6.65 -15.77 27.60
CA SER A 105 6.90 -14.40 27.21
C SER A 105 5.61 -13.76 26.73
N ASP A 106 5.23 -12.64 27.36
CA ASP A 106 4.02 -11.89 27.03
C ASP A 106 4.29 -10.83 25.93
N ASP A 107 5.53 -10.70 25.47
CA ASP A 107 5.99 -9.67 24.53
C ASP A 107 6.66 -10.25 23.26
N GLY A 108 6.29 -11.48 22.90
CA GLY A 108 6.79 -12.16 21.71
C GLY A 108 8.25 -12.65 21.80
N GLY A 109 8.76 -12.87 23.01
CA GLY A 109 10.09 -13.42 23.27
C GLY A 109 11.17 -12.39 23.62
N LYS A 110 10.81 -11.13 23.88
CA LYS A 110 11.77 -10.08 24.29
C LYS A 110 12.14 -10.20 25.76
N SER A 111 11.19 -10.57 26.61
CA SER A 111 11.40 -10.88 28.02
C SER A 111 10.79 -12.24 28.39
N TRP A 112 11.40 -12.94 29.35
CA TRP A 112 11.04 -14.31 29.71
C TRP A 112 10.83 -14.46 31.21
N LYS A 113 9.80 -15.23 31.57
CA LYS A 113 9.49 -15.62 32.95
C LYS A 113 9.47 -17.15 33.03
N GLU A 114 10.21 -17.72 33.98
CA GLU A 114 10.10 -19.15 34.28
C GLU A 114 8.77 -19.42 34.99
N SER A 115 8.03 -20.43 34.52
CA SER A 115 6.71 -20.79 35.04
C SER A 115 6.82 -21.91 36.06
N LYS A 116 6.02 -21.83 37.13
CA LYS A 116 5.98 -22.86 38.18
C LYS A 116 5.30 -24.16 37.72
N GLU A 117 4.38 -24.04 36.77
CA GLU A 117 3.64 -25.15 36.17
C GLU A 117 3.78 -25.07 34.65
N ILE A 118 3.88 -26.24 34.00
CA ILE A 118 3.98 -26.32 32.54
C ILE A 118 2.58 -26.27 31.94
N ASP A 119 2.20 -25.12 31.38
CA ASP A 119 0.99 -25.00 30.57
C ASP A 119 1.18 -25.72 29.22
N ARG A 120 0.42 -26.79 29.00
CA ARG A 120 0.52 -27.63 27.79
C ARG A 120 -0.70 -27.49 26.88
N ARG A 121 -1.61 -26.55 27.15
CA ARG A 121 -2.89 -26.44 26.41
C ARG A 121 -2.69 -26.28 24.90
N PHE A 122 -1.81 -25.36 24.48
CA PHE A 122 -1.51 -25.12 23.07
C PHE A 122 -0.67 -26.23 22.45
N TYR A 123 0.25 -26.81 23.23
CA TYR A 123 0.99 -28.00 22.81
C TYR A 123 0.07 -29.17 22.47
N TYR A 124 -0.96 -29.43 23.27
CA TYR A 124 -1.89 -30.53 23.01
C TYR A 124 -2.70 -30.33 21.73
N LEU A 125 -3.02 -29.08 21.35
CA LEU A 125 -3.64 -28.80 20.05
C LEU A 125 -2.75 -29.27 18.90
N MET A 126 -1.45 -28.92 18.94
CA MET A 126 -0.52 -29.22 17.84
C MET A 126 -0.09 -30.69 17.83
N HIS A 127 0.08 -31.29 19.00
CA HIS A 127 0.68 -32.63 19.14
C HIS A 127 -0.35 -33.77 19.09
N THR A 128 -1.55 -33.60 19.64
CA THR A 128 -2.54 -34.68 19.73
C THR A 128 -2.88 -35.33 18.38
N PRO A 129 -3.03 -34.57 17.26
CA PRO A 129 -3.31 -35.18 15.96
C PRO A 129 -2.25 -36.19 15.51
N ILE A 130 -0.98 -35.91 15.80
CA ILE A 130 0.16 -36.74 15.37
C ILE A 130 0.68 -37.69 16.46
N LYS A 131 0.15 -37.62 17.68
CA LYS A 131 0.54 -38.48 18.79
C LYS A 131 0.44 -39.96 18.43
N TYR A 132 1.47 -40.72 18.81
CA TYR A 132 1.51 -42.17 18.74
C TYR A 132 1.32 -42.81 20.12
N SER A 133 0.65 -43.95 20.13
CA SER A 133 0.57 -44.84 21.29
C SER A 133 0.46 -46.27 20.79
N ALA A 134 1.37 -47.14 21.24
CA ALA A 134 1.42 -48.53 20.78
C ALA A 134 0.14 -49.33 21.08
N ASN A 135 -0.60 -48.92 22.12
CA ASN A 135 -1.84 -49.57 22.55
C ASN A 135 -3.10 -48.87 22.01
N GLU A 136 -2.96 -47.76 21.28
CA GLU A 136 -4.09 -47.03 20.72
C GLU A 136 -4.55 -47.69 19.42
N LYS A 137 -5.83 -48.11 19.41
CA LYS A 137 -6.46 -48.63 18.21
C LYS A 137 -6.87 -47.46 17.31
N ILE A 138 -6.17 -47.29 16.20
CA ILE A 138 -6.57 -46.31 15.18
C ILE A 138 -7.94 -46.69 14.62
N PRO A 139 -8.92 -45.78 14.62
CA PRO A 139 -10.23 -46.05 14.06
C PRO A 139 -10.19 -46.22 12.53
N PRO A 140 -11.28 -46.68 11.89
CA PRO A 140 -11.29 -46.88 10.44
C PRO A 140 -11.17 -45.56 9.65
N PHE A 141 -10.37 -45.57 8.56
CA PHE A 141 -10.18 -44.47 7.63
C PHE A 141 -10.38 -44.94 6.18
N ALA A 142 -10.95 -44.07 5.35
CA ALA A 142 -11.04 -44.25 3.90
C ALA A 142 -9.96 -43.43 3.20
N ALA A 143 -9.34 -44.00 2.16
CA ALA A 143 -8.58 -43.20 1.19
C ALA A 143 -9.56 -42.40 0.33
N VAL A 144 -9.38 -41.08 0.28
CA VAL A 144 -10.28 -40.15 -0.44
C VAL A 144 -9.70 -39.73 -1.77
N GLY A 145 -8.38 -39.51 -1.83
CA GLY A 145 -7.70 -39.07 -3.04
C GLY A 145 -6.22 -38.82 -2.82
N THR A 146 -5.59 -38.21 -3.81
CA THR A 146 -4.19 -37.80 -3.76
C THR A 146 -4.06 -36.33 -4.15
N GLU A 147 -3.24 -35.59 -3.42
CA GLU A 147 -2.91 -34.18 -3.67
C GLU A 147 -1.41 -34.04 -3.97
N LYS A 148 -0.99 -33.00 -4.67
CA LYS A 148 0.44 -32.70 -4.88
C LYS A 148 0.89 -31.58 -3.95
N LEU A 149 2.03 -31.77 -3.29
CA LEU A 149 2.74 -30.76 -2.53
C LEU A 149 4.18 -30.68 -3.04
N GLY A 150 4.47 -29.68 -3.87
CA GLY A 150 5.74 -29.63 -4.63
C GLY A 150 5.88 -30.86 -5.54
N ASP A 151 6.99 -31.59 -5.37
CA ASP A 151 7.26 -32.84 -6.09
C ASP A 151 6.66 -34.09 -5.40
N GLU A 152 6.09 -33.93 -4.20
CA GLU A 152 5.52 -35.04 -3.44
C GLU A 152 4.04 -35.26 -3.73
N SER A 153 3.60 -36.53 -3.63
CA SER A 153 2.19 -36.91 -3.70
C SER A 153 1.69 -37.28 -2.30
N LEU A 154 0.70 -36.55 -1.82
CA LEU A 154 0.07 -36.75 -0.52
C LEU A 154 -1.19 -37.60 -0.66
N LEU A 155 -1.24 -38.72 0.04
CA LEU A 155 -2.45 -39.51 0.21
C LEU A 155 -3.37 -38.82 1.22
N HIS A 156 -4.56 -38.44 0.78
CA HIS A 156 -5.62 -37.93 1.66
C HIS A 156 -6.44 -39.10 2.21
N ILE A 157 -6.45 -39.24 3.54
CA ILE A 157 -7.28 -40.20 4.27
C ILE A 157 -8.28 -39.46 5.18
N ARG A 158 -9.48 -40.03 5.31
CA ARG A 158 -10.60 -39.45 6.07
C ARG A 158 -11.20 -40.47 7.02
N PHE A 159 -11.45 -40.06 8.26
CA PHE A 159 -12.08 -40.89 9.28
C PHE A 159 -13.46 -41.35 8.81
N ILE A 160 -13.70 -42.66 8.90
CA ILE A 160 -15.00 -43.26 8.60
C ILE A 160 -15.88 -43.09 9.83
N ALA A 161 -16.76 -42.09 9.76
CA ALA A 161 -17.64 -41.80 10.87
C ALA A 161 -18.80 -42.82 10.98
N PRO A 162 -19.24 -43.16 12.20
CA PRO A 162 -20.51 -43.87 12.40
C PRO A 162 -21.69 -43.04 11.88
N ASP A 163 -22.82 -43.69 11.58
CA ASP A 163 -24.04 -43.11 10.97
C ASP A 163 -24.62 -41.85 11.64
N LYS A 164 -24.12 -41.48 12.84
CA LYS A 164 -24.59 -40.34 13.65
C LYS A 164 -23.79 -39.03 13.47
N ILE A 165 -22.70 -39.00 12.69
CA ILE A 165 -21.90 -37.77 12.48
C ILE A 165 -22.12 -37.26 11.05
N THR A 166 -22.87 -36.16 10.92
CA THR A 166 -23.36 -35.63 9.64
C THR A 166 -22.60 -34.42 9.09
N TYR A 167 -21.73 -33.76 9.86
CA TYR A 167 -20.94 -32.60 9.40
C TYR A 167 -19.50 -32.98 9.00
N GLU A 168 -18.98 -32.41 7.90
CA GLU A 168 -17.63 -32.76 7.39
C GLU A 168 -16.50 -32.27 8.31
N GLY A 169 -16.68 -31.15 9.01
CA GLY A 169 -15.71 -30.61 9.98
C GLY A 169 -15.54 -31.44 11.26
N ASP A 170 -16.40 -32.44 11.47
CA ASP A 170 -16.34 -33.32 12.66
C ASP A 170 -15.49 -34.58 12.41
N ARG A 171 -14.84 -34.69 11.24
CA ARG A 171 -14.07 -35.86 10.85
C ARG A 171 -12.60 -35.52 10.75
N ALA A 172 -11.77 -36.36 11.36
CA ALA A 172 -10.33 -36.29 11.19
C ALA A 172 -9.94 -36.58 9.74
N ASN A 173 -9.19 -35.68 9.13
CA ASN A 173 -8.58 -35.80 7.81
C ASN A 173 -7.06 -35.68 7.96
N TYR A 174 -6.32 -36.49 7.20
CA TYR A 174 -4.87 -36.43 7.14
C TYR A 174 -4.39 -36.44 5.70
N TRP A 175 -3.34 -35.65 5.42
CA TRP A 175 -2.58 -35.70 4.17
C TRP A 175 -1.19 -36.23 4.48
N ILE A 176 -0.88 -37.38 3.89
CA ILE A 176 0.29 -38.16 4.25
C ILE A 176 1.13 -38.41 3.00
N ALA A 177 2.38 -37.97 2.99
CA ALA A 177 3.32 -38.34 1.94
C ALA A 177 3.64 -39.84 2.07
N VAL A 178 3.43 -40.59 1.00
CA VAL A 178 3.73 -42.02 0.93
C VAL A 178 4.73 -42.24 -0.20
N GLN A 179 5.98 -42.58 0.14
CA GLN A 179 7.03 -42.88 -0.83
C GLN A 179 7.51 -44.32 -0.66
N ASP A 180 7.87 -44.97 -1.76
CA ASP A 180 8.37 -46.35 -1.74
C ASP A 180 9.62 -46.46 -0.85
N ARG A 181 9.57 -47.39 0.12
CA ARG A 181 10.66 -47.70 1.06
C ARG A 181 11.03 -46.58 2.06
N GLN A 182 10.23 -45.52 2.18
CA GLN A 182 10.37 -44.53 3.24
C GLN A 182 9.19 -44.58 4.22
N SER A 183 9.42 -44.14 5.46
CA SER A 183 8.34 -43.99 6.44
C SER A 183 7.39 -42.87 6.01
N PRO A 184 6.06 -43.07 6.09
CA PRO A 184 5.10 -42.04 5.70
C PRO A 184 5.17 -40.82 6.61
N VAL A 185 4.91 -39.64 6.06
CA VAL A 185 5.05 -38.33 6.73
C VAL A 185 3.71 -37.61 6.73
N ILE A 186 3.22 -37.19 7.90
CA ILE A 186 2.01 -36.35 8.00
C ILE A 186 2.41 -34.92 7.68
N HIS A 187 1.79 -34.32 6.67
CA HIS A 187 1.98 -32.91 6.32
C HIS A 187 0.83 -32.02 6.78
N ARG A 188 -0.38 -32.58 6.88
CA ARG A 188 -1.56 -31.82 7.27
C ARG A 188 -2.54 -32.68 8.05
N PHE A 189 -3.12 -32.09 9.08
CA PHE A 189 -4.31 -32.56 9.76
C PHE A 189 -5.42 -31.52 9.61
N LEU A 190 -6.66 -31.98 9.42
CA LEU A 190 -7.86 -31.15 9.53
C LEU A 190 -8.93 -31.94 10.29
N GLY A 191 -9.42 -31.41 11.40
CA GLY A 191 -10.49 -32.08 12.15
C GLY A 191 -10.64 -31.59 13.58
N PRO A 192 -11.47 -32.28 14.38
CA PRO A 192 -11.75 -31.88 15.75
C PRO A 192 -10.54 -32.11 16.67
N MET A 193 -10.22 -31.09 17.47
CA MET A 193 -9.19 -31.07 18.50
C MET A 193 -9.79 -30.60 19.82
N GLY A 194 -9.35 -31.18 20.94
CA GLY A 194 -9.82 -30.76 22.27
C GLY A 194 -9.06 -29.52 22.76
N PHE A 195 -9.79 -28.48 23.17
CA PHE A 195 -9.23 -27.26 23.76
C PHE A 195 -10.16 -26.70 24.84
N GLU A 196 -9.63 -26.52 26.06
CA GLU A 196 -10.36 -25.89 27.19
C GLU A 196 -11.80 -26.42 27.40
N ASN A 197 -11.94 -27.75 27.48
CA ASN A 197 -13.21 -28.45 27.62
C ASN A 197 -14.19 -28.31 26.44
N ASN A 198 -13.74 -27.78 25.29
CA ASN A 198 -14.49 -27.68 24.05
C ASN A 198 -13.77 -28.45 22.92
N TYR A 199 -14.49 -28.70 21.83
CA TYR A 199 -13.89 -29.15 20.57
C TYR A 199 -13.77 -27.95 19.63
N VAL A 200 -12.60 -27.81 19.01
CA VAL A 200 -12.35 -26.86 17.91
C VAL A 200 -12.02 -27.68 16.67
N THR A 201 -12.57 -27.30 15.51
CA THR A 201 -12.17 -27.90 14.23
C THR A 201 -11.17 -26.98 13.58
N ASP A 202 -9.97 -27.46 13.31
CA ASP A 202 -9.00 -26.65 12.58
C ASP A 202 -7.93 -27.47 11.84
N GLN A 203 -7.11 -26.75 11.09
CA GLN A 203 -5.99 -27.26 10.30
C GLN A 203 -4.67 -27.07 11.03
N VAL A 204 -3.84 -28.11 11.03
CA VAL A 204 -2.43 -28.04 11.44
C VAL A 204 -1.57 -28.59 10.30
N ASP A 205 -0.64 -27.76 9.83
CA ASP A 205 0.39 -28.15 8.87
C ASP A 205 1.69 -28.50 9.63
N TYR A 206 2.36 -29.55 9.16
CA TYR A 206 3.52 -30.16 9.79
C TYR A 206 4.68 -30.25 8.79
N THR A 207 5.87 -29.82 9.22
CA THR A 207 7.12 -29.95 8.45
C THR A 207 8.19 -30.63 9.31
N PRO A 208 8.81 -31.74 8.85
CA PRO A 208 9.90 -32.37 9.58
C PRO A 208 11.07 -31.40 9.81
N VAL A 209 11.62 -31.39 11.01
CA VAL A 209 12.85 -30.65 11.33
C VAL A 209 14.04 -31.61 11.25
N ALA A 210 15.14 -31.18 10.61
CA ALA A 210 16.32 -32.01 10.42
C ALA A 210 17.11 -32.24 11.73
N ASP A 211 17.12 -31.25 12.61
CA ASP A 211 17.83 -31.25 13.87
C ASP A 211 17.19 -32.21 14.89
N GLU A 212 18.01 -33.00 15.57
CA GLU A 212 17.55 -34.01 16.52
C GLU A 212 16.99 -33.41 17.82
N HIS A 213 17.49 -32.24 18.24
CA HIS A 213 17.08 -31.55 19.48
C HIS A 213 16.96 -30.04 19.25
N PRO A 214 15.96 -29.59 18.47
CA PRO A 214 15.87 -28.20 18.04
C PRO A 214 15.41 -27.25 19.15
N ILE A 215 14.89 -27.74 20.27
CA ILE A 215 14.33 -26.89 21.33
C ILE A 215 15.40 -26.60 22.37
N VAL A 216 15.62 -25.32 22.62
CA VAL A 216 16.62 -24.80 23.57
C VAL A 216 15.98 -23.78 24.50
N PRO A 217 16.50 -23.60 25.73
CA PRO A 217 15.96 -22.63 26.67
C PRO A 217 16.13 -21.19 26.16
N PRO A 218 15.36 -20.22 26.69
CA PRO A 218 15.52 -18.83 26.31
C PRO A 218 16.86 -18.23 26.78
N PRO A 219 17.38 -17.20 26.09
CA PRO A 219 16.86 -16.65 24.84
C PRO A 219 17.46 -17.39 23.63
N GLY A 220 16.61 -18.02 22.82
CA GLY A 220 16.97 -18.32 21.43
C GLY A 220 16.94 -19.80 21.06
N ASN A 221 15.80 -20.23 20.54
CA ASN A 221 15.74 -21.34 19.60
C ASN A 221 15.94 -20.83 18.17
N PRO A 222 17.02 -21.21 17.46
CA PRO A 222 17.28 -20.77 16.08
C PRO A 222 16.26 -21.33 15.08
N HIS A 223 15.53 -22.39 15.46
CA HIS A 223 14.49 -23.00 14.64
C HIS A 223 13.10 -22.43 14.92
N ALA A 224 12.92 -21.64 16.00
CA ALA A 224 11.68 -20.91 16.18
C ALA A 224 11.57 -19.93 15.01
N GLN A 225 10.73 -20.28 14.03
CA GLN A 225 10.32 -19.35 13.00
C GLN A 225 9.85 -18.11 13.74
N ALA A 226 10.49 -16.97 13.47
CA ALA A 226 9.92 -15.70 13.86
C ALA A 226 8.48 -15.73 13.36
N ALA A 227 7.53 -15.45 14.25
CA ALA A 227 6.16 -15.20 13.86
C ALA A 227 6.18 -14.36 12.58
N PRO A 228 5.45 -14.77 11.51
CA PRO A 228 5.28 -13.90 10.36
C PRO A 228 4.92 -12.52 10.88
N PRO A 229 5.60 -11.45 10.42
CA PRO A 229 5.40 -10.12 10.99
C PRO A 229 3.90 -9.80 11.01
N GLY A 230 3.38 -9.45 12.19
CA GLY A 230 1.98 -9.07 12.35
C GLY A 230 1.60 -7.90 11.42
N PRO A 231 0.29 -7.67 11.20
CA PRO A 231 -0.18 -6.65 10.27
C PRO A 231 0.42 -5.26 10.53
N GLU A 232 0.67 -4.90 11.78
CA GLU A 232 1.31 -3.64 12.17
C GLU A 232 2.78 -3.58 11.76
N ALA A 233 3.51 -4.69 11.91
CA ALA A 233 4.91 -4.77 11.51
C ALA A 233 5.05 -4.68 9.99
N LEU A 234 4.13 -5.32 9.25
CA LEU A 234 4.05 -5.20 7.79
C LEU A 234 3.68 -3.78 7.35
N LEU A 235 2.69 -3.16 7.99
CA LEU A 235 2.29 -1.77 7.73
C LEU A 235 3.44 -0.80 7.99
N MET A 236 4.13 -0.94 9.13
CA MET A 236 5.32 -0.15 9.44
C MET A 236 6.43 -0.31 8.40
N ALA A 237 6.69 -1.54 7.98
CA ALA A 237 7.69 -1.82 6.95
C ALA A 237 7.32 -1.14 5.63
N ALA A 238 6.05 -1.19 5.23
CA ALA A 238 5.54 -0.49 4.05
C ALA A 238 5.70 1.04 4.17
N MET A 239 5.23 1.65 5.25
CA MET A 239 5.35 3.09 5.50
C MET A 239 6.81 3.55 5.51
N LYS A 240 7.71 2.77 6.12
CA LYS A 240 9.15 3.05 6.14
C LYS A 240 9.78 2.99 4.74
N LYS A 241 9.35 2.05 3.89
CA LYS A 241 9.80 2.02 2.49
C LYS A 241 9.28 3.24 1.74
N MET A 242 8.03 3.64 1.99
CA MET A 242 7.41 4.78 1.33
C MET A 242 8.04 6.13 1.69
N SER A 243 8.67 6.28 2.86
CA SER A 243 9.28 7.55 3.27
C SER A 243 10.52 7.97 2.47
N THR A 244 11.08 7.10 1.61
CA THR A 244 12.34 7.36 0.88
C THR A 244 12.21 7.26 -0.65
N GLY A 245 11.00 7.01 -1.16
CA GLY A 245 10.72 6.87 -2.60
C GLY A 245 9.83 7.98 -3.16
N VAL A 246 9.67 7.98 -4.48
CA VAL A 246 8.64 8.79 -5.16
C VAL A 246 7.43 7.91 -5.44
N TRP A 247 6.26 8.42 -5.10
CA TRP A 247 5.00 7.68 -5.18
C TRP A 247 3.98 8.46 -5.98
N SER A 248 3.42 7.83 -7.01
CA SER A 248 2.20 8.33 -7.61
C SER A 248 1.05 8.09 -6.65
N VAL A 249 0.23 9.10 -6.42
CA VAL A 249 -1.01 9.02 -5.67
C VAL A 249 -2.18 9.32 -6.59
N ASN A 250 -3.27 8.57 -6.45
CA ASN A 250 -4.52 8.82 -7.14
C ASN A 250 -5.68 8.41 -6.23
N GLY A 251 -6.67 9.28 -6.06
CA GLY A 251 -7.79 8.94 -5.21
C GLY A 251 -8.75 10.09 -4.97
N THR A 252 -9.49 9.97 -3.87
CA THR A 252 -10.56 10.89 -3.53
C THR A 252 -10.56 11.28 -2.06
N VAL A 253 -11.07 12.48 -1.83
CA VAL A 253 -11.38 13.02 -0.51
C VAL A 253 -12.87 13.34 -0.48
N ALA A 254 -13.62 12.66 0.38
CA ALA A 254 -15.05 12.81 0.53
C ALA A 254 -15.40 13.54 1.83
N PHE A 255 -16.17 14.63 1.71
CA PHE A 255 -16.77 15.35 2.84
C PHE A 255 -18.24 15.67 2.51
N LYS A 256 -18.55 16.84 1.95
CA LYS A 256 -19.85 17.23 1.35
C LYS A 256 -19.91 16.93 -0.14
N LYS A 257 -18.74 16.92 -0.80
CA LYS A 257 -18.52 16.57 -2.20
C LYS A 257 -17.30 15.68 -2.27
N THR A 258 -17.23 14.86 -3.31
CA THR A 258 -16.03 14.10 -3.64
C THR A 258 -15.07 14.99 -4.41
N ILE A 259 -13.88 15.16 -3.88
CA ILE A 259 -12.74 15.82 -4.53
C ILE A 259 -11.85 14.71 -5.08
N LYS A 260 -11.40 14.83 -6.32
CA LYS A 260 -10.35 13.95 -6.84
C LYS A 260 -9.00 14.61 -6.63
N LEU A 261 -8.02 13.82 -6.19
CA LEU A 261 -6.66 14.26 -5.95
C LEU A 261 -5.71 13.23 -6.56
N HIS A 262 -4.77 13.70 -7.37
CA HIS A 262 -3.74 12.84 -7.98
C HIS A 262 -2.42 13.59 -8.12
N GLY A 263 -1.31 12.87 -8.26
CA GLY A 263 0.00 13.46 -8.47
C GLY A 263 1.13 12.63 -7.88
N LEU A 264 2.17 13.30 -7.37
CA LEU A 264 3.38 12.70 -6.83
C LEU A 264 3.66 13.14 -5.39
N LEU A 265 4.18 12.22 -4.58
CA LEU A 265 4.72 12.45 -3.24
C LEU A 265 6.17 11.94 -3.19
N SER A 266 7.07 12.65 -2.53
CA SER A 266 8.45 12.22 -2.28
C SER A 266 8.98 12.78 -0.96
N GLY A 267 8.78 12.04 0.14
CA GLY A 267 9.03 12.59 1.47
C GLY A 267 8.18 13.83 1.68
N GLU A 268 8.81 14.96 2.02
CA GLU A 268 8.12 16.25 2.18
C GLU A 268 7.85 16.96 0.83
N ASP A 269 8.42 16.53 -0.28
CA ASP A 269 8.15 17.17 -1.57
C ASP A 269 6.85 16.61 -2.17
N PHE A 270 6.09 17.45 -2.88
CA PHE A 270 4.88 16.99 -3.59
C PHE A 270 4.59 17.77 -4.87
N ASP A 271 3.86 17.13 -5.77
CA ASP A 271 3.22 17.73 -6.93
C ASP A 271 1.82 17.13 -7.04
N LEU A 272 0.81 17.85 -6.53
CA LEU A 272 -0.54 17.33 -6.38
C LEU A 272 -1.55 18.21 -7.10
N THR A 273 -2.45 17.57 -7.83
CA THR A 273 -3.54 18.19 -8.55
C THR A 273 -4.86 17.77 -7.93
N MET A 274 -5.62 18.77 -7.49
CA MET A 274 -6.99 18.65 -7.02
C MET A 274 -7.97 19.04 -8.13
N GLU A 275 -8.78 18.10 -8.61
CA GLU A 275 -9.88 18.41 -9.54
C GLU A 275 -11.11 18.85 -8.75
N ARG A 276 -11.49 20.13 -8.90
CA ARG A 276 -12.74 20.65 -8.34
C ARG A 276 -13.89 20.32 -9.30
N VAL A 277 -14.99 19.75 -8.76
CA VAL A 277 -16.20 19.46 -9.55
C VAL A 277 -16.85 20.73 -10.13
N LYS A 278 -16.70 21.88 -9.46
CA LYS A 278 -17.04 23.24 -9.91
C LYS A 278 -16.26 24.26 -9.05
N PRO A 279 -15.62 25.33 -9.59
CA PRO A 279 -15.39 25.65 -11.01
C PRO A 279 -14.39 24.66 -11.65
N ASN A 280 -14.53 24.43 -12.97
CA ASN A 280 -13.86 23.38 -13.77
C ASN A 280 -12.32 23.49 -13.88
N ALA A 281 -11.66 24.35 -13.11
CA ALA A 281 -10.22 24.48 -13.14
C ALA A 281 -9.59 23.58 -12.07
N PRO A 282 -8.69 22.66 -12.45
CA PRO A 282 -7.90 21.92 -11.47
C PRO A 282 -6.97 22.89 -10.73
N MET A 283 -6.84 22.69 -9.42
CA MET A 283 -5.85 23.36 -8.60
C MET A 283 -4.64 22.44 -8.46
N ARG A 284 -3.47 22.88 -8.89
CA ARG A 284 -2.22 22.12 -8.75
C ARG A 284 -1.25 22.85 -7.82
N GLY A 285 -0.71 22.13 -6.85
CA GLY A 285 0.31 22.61 -5.93
C GLY A 285 1.60 21.81 -6.08
N ILE A 286 2.72 22.50 -6.17
CA ILE A 286 4.06 21.90 -6.18
C ILE A 286 4.83 22.46 -4.99
N VAL A 287 5.44 21.59 -4.19
CA VAL A 287 6.38 21.98 -3.13
C VAL A 287 7.64 21.15 -3.25
N ILE A 288 8.78 21.84 -3.26
CA ILE A 288 10.11 21.25 -3.28
C ILE A 288 10.93 21.98 -2.23
N LYS A 289 11.27 21.28 -1.14
CA LYS A 289 11.96 21.84 0.02
C LYS A 289 11.23 23.07 0.58
N ASP A 290 11.85 24.24 0.49
CA ASP A 290 11.38 25.53 0.98
C ASP A 290 10.71 26.38 -0.10
N LYS A 291 10.43 25.80 -1.28
CA LYS A 291 9.80 26.48 -2.41
C LYS A 291 8.44 25.88 -2.71
N ALA A 292 7.48 26.74 -3.05
CA ALA A 292 6.12 26.34 -3.34
C ALA A 292 5.57 27.11 -4.55
N TRP A 293 4.72 26.44 -5.32
CA TRP A 293 4.00 27.02 -6.44
C TRP A 293 2.56 26.53 -6.45
N VAL A 294 1.65 27.41 -6.83
CA VAL A 294 0.23 27.10 -6.96
C VAL A 294 -0.27 27.55 -8.32
N CYS A 295 -1.03 26.68 -8.96
CA CYS A 295 -1.78 26.96 -10.18
C CYS A 295 -3.27 26.74 -9.90
N SER A 296 -4.03 27.83 -9.76
CA SER A 296 -5.44 27.78 -9.37
C SER A 296 -6.41 27.78 -10.56
N ASP A 297 -5.95 28.19 -11.73
CA ASP A 297 -6.74 28.31 -12.96
C ASP A 297 -6.35 27.31 -14.05
N GLY A 298 -5.38 26.42 -13.77
CA GLY A 298 -4.86 25.43 -14.72
C GLY A 298 -3.88 25.99 -15.76
N GLU A 299 -3.63 27.30 -15.75
CA GLU A 299 -2.78 27.97 -16.77
C GLU A 299 -1.63 28.75 -16.14
N THR A 300 -1.87 29.42 -15.03
CA THR A 300 -0.96 30.41 -14.45
C THR A 300 -0.37 29.91 -13.14
N TRP A 301 0.94 30.08 -13.00
CA TRP A 301 1.68 29.69 -11.81
C TRP A 301 2.03 30.90 -10.97
N HIS A 302 1.84 30.77 -9.68
CA HIS A 302 2.21 31.76 -8.68
C HIS A 302 3.14 31.15 -7.64
N ALA A 303 3.99 31.98 -7.05
CA ALA A 303 4.70 31.59 -5.83
C ALA A 303 3.67 31.28 -4.71
N GLY A 304 3.77 30.10 -4.11
CA GLY A 304 2.97 29.64 -2.99
C GLY A 304 3.70 29.77 -1.65
N THR A 305 3.10 29.20 -0.60
CA THR A 305 3.71 29.10 0.73
C THR A 305 4.04 27.63 1.01
N PRO A 306 5.30 27.27 1.35
CA PRO A 306 5.65 25.88 1.67
C PRO A 306 4.88 25.29 2.86
N ASP A 307 4.36 26.13 3.75
CA ASP A 307 3.55 25.72 4.89
C ASP A 307 2.09 25.40 4.50
N ASP A 308 1.63 25.77 3.31
CA ASP A 308 0.32 25.37 2.81
C ASP A 308 0.36 23.91 2.32
N ARG A 309 0.15 23.01 3.29
CA ARG A 309 0.25 21.56 3.12
C ARG A 309 -1.11 20.89 2.97
N LEU A 310 -2.19 21.60 2.63
CA LEU A 310 -3.54 21.01 2.65
C LEU A 310 -3.66 19.73 1.79
N LEU A 311 -3.28 19.82 0.51
CA LEU A 311 -3.34 18.69 -0.43
C LEU A 311 -2.39 17.57 0.00
N TYR A 312 -1.18 17.95 0.41
CA TYR A 312 -0.18 17.03 0.92
C TYR A 312 -0.69 16.25 2.12
N ASN A 313 -1.28 16.93 3.11
CA ASN A 313 -1.76 16.29 4.31
C ASN A 313 -2.83 15.24 4.00
N TRP A 314 -3.74 15.49 3.06
CA TRP A 314 -4.75 14.51 2.66
C TRP A 314 -4.14 13.24 2.05
N ALA A 315 -3.17 13.39 1.16
CA ALA A 315 -2.54 12.26 0.46
C ALA A 315 -1.41 11.57 1.26
N HIS A 316 -0.71 12.30 2.12
CA HIS A 316 0.46 11.80 2.84
C HIS A 316 0.09 11.20 4.20
N THR A 317 -0.90 11.77 4.92
CA THR A 317 -1.31 11.26 6.24
C THR A 317 -1.62 9.78 6.26
N PRO A 318 -2.32 9.21 5.25
CA PRO A 318 -2.58 7.77 5.22
C PRO A 318 -1.33 6.90 5.25
N ILE A 319 -0.19 7.39 4.76
CA ILE A 319 1.05 6.60 4.63
C ILE A 319 2.12 7.00 5.66
N MET A 320 1.75 7.77 6.69
CA MET A 320 2.68 8.20 7.75
C MET A 320 2.83 7.16 8.86
N THR A 321 4.08 7.00 9.33
CA THR A 321 4.48 6.03 10.37
C THR A 321 3.89 6.26 11.76
N GLY A 322 3.13 7.35 11.98
CA GLY A 322 2.66 7.76 13.30
C GLY A 322 1.30 7.20 13.75
N ARG A 323 0.61 6.38 12.94
CA ARG A 323 -0.77 5.92 13.22
C ARG A 323 -0.89 4.40 13.28
N LEU A 324 -0.33 3.81 14.33
CA LEU A 324 -0.34 2.34 14.54
C LEU A 324 -1.16 1.90 15.75
N GLU A 325 -1.75 2.85 16.47
CA GLU A 325 -2.66 2.56 17.58
C GLU A 325 -4.07 3.04 17.24
N PRO A 326 -5.11 2.23 17.50
CA PRO A 326 -5.09 0.84 17.99
C PRO A 326 -4.61 -0.20 16.95
N ALA A 327 -4.50 -1.47 17.37
CA ALA A 327 -4.03 -2.60 16.57
C ALA A 327 -4.83 -2.83 15.27
N PHE A 328 -4.26 -3.59 14.34
CA PHE A 328 -4.86 -3.98 13.07
C PHE A 328 -5.17 -5.48 13.05
N GLU A 329 -6.20 -5.86 12.31
CA GLU A 329 -6.54 -7.25 12.01
C GLU A 329 -6.32 -7.55 10.52
N ASN A 330 -6.01 -8.81 10.20
CA ASN A 330 -5.98 -9.28 8.83
C ASN A 330 -7.42 -9.51 8.37
N VAL A 331 -7.84 -8.81 7.32
CA VAL A 331 -9.17 -9.01 6.72
C VAL A 331 -9.13 -10.08 5.65
N GLY A 332 -8.06 -10.11 4.85
CA GLY A 332 -7.90 -11.10 3.80
C GLY A 332 -6.72 -10.81 2.87
N THR A 333 -6.56 -11.65 1.86
CA THR A 333 -5.54 -11.48 0.83
C THR A 333 -6.18 -11.58 -0.54
N GLU A 334 -5.80 -10.72 -1.46
CA GLU A 334 -6.29 -10.70 -2.82
C GLU A 334 -5.14 -10.58 -3.84
N GLN A 335 -5.42 -10.93 -5.10
CA GLN A 335 -4.48 -10.80 -6.21
C GLN A 335 -4.92 -9.63 -7.09
N ARG A 336 -4.04 -8.65 -7.29
CA ARG A 336 -4.26 -7.51 -8.20
C ARG A 336 -3.02 -7.32 -9.07
N ASP A 337 -3.21 -7.29 -10.38
CA ASP A 337 -2.13 -7.08 -11.36
C ASP A 337 -0.91 -8.01 -11.16
N GLY A 338 -1.15 -9.27 -10.76
CA GLY A 338 -0.10 -10.26 -10.49
C GLY A 338 0.67 -10.06 -9.18
N GLN A 339 0.22 -9.15 -8.33
CA GLN A 339 0.76 -8.91 -7.00
C GLN A 339 -0.20 -9.40 -5.91
N THR A 340 0.38 -9.88 -4.82
CA THR A 340 -0.36 -10.24 -3.60
C THR A 340 -0.62 -9.00 -2.77
N TRP A 341 -1.88 -8.72 -2.45
CA TRP A 341 -2.31 -7.59 -1.65
C TRP A 341 -2.91 -8.11 -0.34
N LEU A 342 -2.32 -7.73 0.79
CA LEU A 342 -2.84 -8.05 2.12
C LEU A 342 -3.73 -6.90 2.61
N HIS A 343 -5.02 -7.18 2.78
CA HIS A 343 -5.97 -6.26 3.36
C HIS A 343 -5.94 -6.35 4.89
N ILE A 344 -5.62 -5.22 5.53
CA ILE A 344 -5.65 -5.05 6.98
C ILE A 344 -6.61 -3.92 7.35
N ARG A 345 -7.22 -4.01 8.53
CA ARG A 345 -8.17 -3.02 9.03
C ARG A 345 -7.95 -2.73 10.50
N LEU A 346 -8.23 -1.49 10.91
CA LEU A 346 -8.21 -1.11 12.31
C LEU A 346 -9.15 -2.01 13.11
N LYS A 347 -8.63 -2.54 14.19
CA LYS A 347 -9.31 -3.51 15.02
C LYS A 347 -10.14 -2.81 16.08
N VAL A 348 -11.43 -3.13 16.12
CA VAL A 348 -12.37 -2.54 17.08
C VAL A 348 -12.97 -3.65 17.95
N ALA A 349 -13.09 -3.38 19.25
CA ALA A 349 -13.65 -4.34 20.20
C ALA A 349 -15.18 -4.51 20.05
N GLU A 350 -15.85 -3.58 19.38
CA GLU A 350 -17.31 -3.55 19.24
C GLU A 350 -17.75 -3.88 17.80
N ALA A 351 -18.66 -4.84 17.66
CA ALA A 351 -19.22 -5.29 16.37
C ALA A 351 -20.11 -4.24 15.65
N LYS A 352 -20.14 -2.98 16.11
CA LYS A 352 -21.05 -1.92 15.63
C LYS A 352 -20.39 -0.84 14.78
N ALA A 353 -19.07 -0.79 14.66
CA ALA A 353 -18.43 0.17 13.78
C ALA A 353 -18.69 -0.22 12.32
N ASP A 354 -19.14 0.73 11.48
CA ASP A 354 -19.19 0.52 10.04
C ASP A 354 -17.75 0.29 9.56
N PRO A 355 -17.43 -0.86 8.93
CA PRO A 355 -16.10 -1.12 8.39
C PRO A 355 -15.55 -0.01 7.49
N LYS A 356 -16.42 0.74 6.82
CA LYS A 356 -16.04 1.86 5.94
C LYS A 356 -15.59 3.11 6.69
N GLU A 357 -15.91 3.21 7.98
CA GLU A 357 -15.47 4.30 8.85
C GLU A 357 -14.16 3.95 9.58
N LEU A 358 -13.59 2.77 9.34
CA LEU A 358 -12.33 2.34 9.95
C LEU A 358 -11.15 2.58 9.00
N PRO A 359 -9.96 2.95 9.51
CA PRO A 359 -8.74 2.89 8.74
C PRO A 359 -8.49 1.49 8.19
N GLN A 360 -8.21 1.40 6.89
CA GLN A 360 -7.96 0.19 6.14
C GLN A 360 -6.79 0.40 5.21
N TYR A 361 -5.98 -0.66 5.05
CA TYR A 361 -4.83 -0.65 4.15
C TYR A 361 -4.79 -1.93 3.34
N TRP A 362 -4.30 -1.78 2.12
CA TRP A 362 -3.91 -2.89 1.28
C TRP A 362 -2.41 -2.81 1.05
N LEU A 363 -1.69 -3.77 1.62
CA LEU A 363 -0.24 -3.84 1.54
C LEU A 363 0.15 -4.74 0.38
N VAL A 364 0.98 -4.22 -0.53
CA VAL A 364 1.57 -5.04 -1.58
C VAL A 364 2.70 -5.87 -0.98
N LEU A 365 2.63 -7.19 -1.13
CA LEU A 365 3.62 -8.13 -0.62
C LEU A 365 4.50 -8.67 -1.75
N ASP A 366 5.75 -9.02 -1.43
CA ASP A 366 6.59 -9.81 -2.32
C ASP A 366 6.31 -11.32 -2.21
N SER A 367 7.05 -12.12 -2.99
CA SER A 367 6.93 -13.58 -3.00
C SER A 367 7.29 -14.25 -1.67
N GLN A 368 7.93 -13.53 -0.74
CA GLN A 368 8.28 -14.00 0.60
C GLN A 368 7.27 -13.52 1.66
N GLY A 369 6.21 -12.81 1.25
CA GLY A 369 5.21 -12.25 2.15
C GLY A 369 5.65 -10.98 2.87
N GLN A 370 6.77 -10.36 2.47
CA GLN A 370 7.24 -9.10 3.06
C GLN A 370 6.53 -7.92 2.41
N ALA A 371 6.15 -6.92 3.21
CA ALA A 371 5.51 -5.72 2.70
C ALA A 371 6.48 -4.87 1.87
N GLN A 372 6.06 -4.51 0.66
CA GLN A 372 6.79 -3.66 -0.27
C GLN A 372 6.33 -2.20 -0.14
N TYR A 373 5.03 -1.94 -0.16
CA TYR A 373 4.44 -0.62 0.03
C TYR A 373 2.93 -0.72 0.32
N ILE A 374 2.29 0.39 0.69
CA ILE A 374 0.84 0.50 0.77
C ILE A 374 0.32 0.76 -0.64
N GLY A 375 -0.41 -0.19 -1.22
CA GLY A 375 -1.00 -0.04 -2.55
C GLY A 375 -2.32 0.75 -2.52
N HIS A 376 -3.09 0.62 -1.44
CA HIS A 376 -4.32 1.38 -1.23
C HIS A 376 -4.53 1.69 0.26
N ALA A 377 -5.11 2.84 0.56
CA ALA A 377 -5.53 3.21 1.91
C ALA A 377 -6.91 3.88 1.90
N GLU A 378 -7.79 3.44 2.80
CA GLU A 378 -9.06 4.10 3.12
C GLU A 378 -9.06 4.50 4.58
N MET A 379 -9.39 5.75 4.91
CA MET A 379 -9.54 6.15 6.32
C MET A 379 -10.31 7.44 6.52
N PRO A 380 -10.99 7.59 7.68
CA PRO A 380 -11.41 8.90 8.15
C PRO A 380 -10.20 9.72 8.59
N MET A 381 -10.24 11.02 8.31
CA MET A 381 -9.26 11.98 8.79
C MET A 381 -9.95 13.25 9.29
N MET A 382 -9.39 13.83 10.35
CA MET A 382 -9.77 15.17 10.79
C MET A 382 -9.02 16.21 9.97
N SER A 383 -9.75 17.13 9.35
CA SER A 383 -9.19 18.29 8.68
C SER A 383 -10.07 19.50 8.92
N GLN A 384 -9.47 20.61 9.38
CA GLN A 384 -10.18 21.86 9.68
C GLN A 384 -11.45 21.67 10.54
N GLY A 385 -11.39 20.77 11.53
CA GLY A 385 -12.51 20.49 12.44
C GLY A 385 -13.65 19.62 11.86
N SER A 386 -13.48 19.06 10.65
CA SER A 386 -14.44 18.12 10.04
C SER A 386 -13.80 16.76 9.77
N VAL A 387 -14.60 15.70 9.80
CA VAL A 387 -14.19 14.36 9.33
C VAL A 387 -14.33 14.32 7.81
N LEU A 388 -13.25 13.96 7.13
CA LEU A 388 -13.23 13.61 5.71
C LEU A 388 -12.82 12.17 5.54
N HIS A 389 -13.29 11.52 4.47
CA HIS A 389 -12.97 10.14 4.14
C HIS A 389 -12.04 10.14 2.94
N CYS A 390 -10.82 9.65 3.15
CA CYS A 390 -9.82 9.51 2.12
C CYS A 390 -9.84 8.08 1.57
N SER A 391 -9.68 7.95 0.25
CA SER A 391 -9.46 6.67 -0.43
C SER A 391 -8.42 6.92 -1.52
N PHE A 392 -7.24 6.31 -1.38
CA PHE A 392 -6.08 6.59 -2.22
C PHE A 392 -5.36 5.32 -2.64
N ASP A 393 -5.08 5.22 -3.93
CA ASP A 393 -4.13 4.28 -4.52
C ASP A 393 -2.74 4.92 -4.56
N TYR A 394 -1.72 4.10 -4.27
CA TYR A 394 -0.32 4.49 -4.38
C TYR A 394 0.46 3.47 -5.22
N ALA A 395 1.39 3.97 -6.03
CA ALA A 395 2.31 3.14 -6.79
C ALA A 395 3.71 3.79 -6.87
N PRO A 396 4.78 3.00 -6.99
CA PRO A 396 6.12 3.55 -7.23
C PRO A 396 6.14 4.37 -8.53
N ALA A 397 6.71 5.57 -8.46
CA ALA A 397 6.87 6.46 -9.61
C ALA A 397 8.36 6.59 -9.99
N THR A 398 8.61 6.78 -11.29
CA THR A 398 9.98 7.05 -11.81
C THR A 398 10.20 8.53 -12.10
N GLU A 399 9.10 9.26 -12.21
CA GLU A 399 9.01 10.70 -12.36
C GLU A 399 9.63 11.38 -11.14
N LYS A 400 10.23 12.55 -11.37
CA LYS A 400 10.70 13.42 -10.31
C LYS A 400 9.74 14.58 -10.16
N ILE A 401 9.54 15.00 -8.92
CA ILE A 401 8.89 16.28 -8.64
C ILE A 401 9.82 17.37 -9.16
N ALA A 402 9.29 18.20 -10.05
CA ALA A 402 10.01 19.26 -10.72
C ALA A 402 9.28 20.59 -10.50
N PRO A 403 10.00 21.72 -10.46
CA PRO A 403 9.35 23.03 -10.43
C PRO A 403 8.42 23.18 -11.64
N PRO A 404 7.43 24.09 -11.57
CA PRO A 404 6.62 24.40 -12.74
C PRO A 404 7.52 24.87 -13.88
N PRO A 405 7.06 24.77 -15.15
CA PRO A 405 7.83 25.19 -16.32
C PRO A 405 7.89 26.72 -16.46
N LEU A 406 8.19 27.42 -15.37
CA LEU A 406 8.54 28.84 -15.37
C LEU A 406 9.98 28.95 -15.87
N GLY A 407 10.14 29.39 -17.11
CA GLY A 407 11.46 29.65 -17.69
C GLY A 407 12.14 30.88 -17.05
N PRO A 408 13.45 31.09 -17.29
CA PRO A 408 14.11 32.34 -16.96
C PRO A 408 13.41 33.53 -17.65
N PRO A 409 13.60 34.77 -17.15
CA PRO A 409 13.09 35.93 -17.86
C PRO A 409 13.74 36.02 -19.25
N VAL A 410 13.03 36.66 -20.19
CA VAL A 410 13.50 36.84 -21.58
C VAL A 410 14.92 37.44 -21.61
N ASP A 411 15.17 38.45 -20.78
CA ASP A 411 16.48 38.96 -20.39
C ASP A 411 16.36 39.70 -19.05
N ASP A 412 17.46 40.30 -18.56
CA ASP A 412 17.48 41.00 -17.27
C ASP A 412 16.97 42.47 -17.35
N LYS A 413 16.47 42.92 -18.52
CA LYS A 413 16.02 44.30 -18.72
C LYS A 413 14.65 44.54 -18.09
N VAL A 414 14.41 45.81 -17.78
CA VAL A 414 13.09 46.32 -17.39
C VAL A 414 12.32 46.69 -18.64
N TYR A 415 11.09 46.19 -18.74
CA TYR A 415 10.15 46.49 -19.81
C TYR A 415 8.93 47.26 -19.27
N GLY A 416 8.39 48.15 -20.11
CA GLY A 416 7.13 48.84 -19.85
C GLY A 416 5.93 48.03 -20.34
N PHE A 417 4.72 48.47 -19.97
CA PHE A 417 3.50 47.79 -20.43
C PHE A 417 3.27 47.95 -21.94
N ASN A 418 3.81 49.01 -22.55
CA ASN A 418 3.82 49.20 -23.99
C ASN A 418 4.64 48.11 -24.71
N ASP A 419 5.83 47.78 -24.20
CA ASP A 419 6.68 46.74 -24.77
C ASP A 419 5.99 45.37 -24.72
N ILE A 420 5.34 45.07 -23.59
CA ILE A 420 4.54 43.85 -23.41
C ILE A 420 3.43 43.78 -24.46
N GLU A 421 2.69 44.87 -24.69
CA GLU A 421 1.60 44.89 -25.67
C GLU A 421 2.11 44.70 -27.11
N GLN A 422 3.29 45.26 -27.43
CA GLN A 422 3.93 45.12 -28.74
C GLN A 422 4.48 43.71 -29.00
N HIS A 423 5.02 43.05 -27.98
CA HIS A 423 5.68 41.75 -28.08
C HIS A 423 4.84 40.58 -27.52
N LYS A 424 3.57 40.79 -27.15
CA LYS A 424 2.76 39.81 -26.42
C LYS A 424 2.73 38.41 -27.04
N PHE A 425 2.69 38.30 -28.37
CA PHE A 425 2.66 37.01 -29.05
C PHE A 425 4.01 36.29 -29.00
N ASP A 426 5.11 37.03 -29.17
CA ASP A 426 6.48 36.50 -29.08
C ASP A 426 6.87 36.14 -27.64
N TRP A 427 6.26 36.81 -26.67
CA TRP A 427 6.45 36.61 -25.25
C TRP A 427 5.39 35.74 -24.58
N LYS A 428 4.49 35.11 -25.35
CA LYS A 428 3.45 34.23 -24.79
C LYS A 428 4.05 33.17 -23.86
N GLY A 429 3.64 33.19 -22.60
CA GLY A 429 4.10 32.28 -21.55
C GLY A 429 5.48 32.58 -20.98
N LYS A 430 6.21 33.57 -21.55
CA LYS A 430 7.54 34.00 -21.08
C LYS A 430 7.42 34.99 -19.93
N ILE A 431 8.49 35.08 -19.16
CA ILE A 431 8.61 36.01 -18.03
C ILE A 431 9.39 37.26 -18.46
N VAL A 432 8.91 38.43 -18.07
CA VAL A 432 9.63 39.71 -18.21
C VAL A 432 9.67 40.44 -16.88
N ARG A 433 10.70 41.26 -16.67
CA ARG A 433 10.79 42.13 -15.50
C ARG A 433 10.14 43.47 -15.82
N VAL A 434 9.26 43.92 -14.93
CA VAL A 434 8.62 45.23 -15.00
C VAL A 434 9.00 46.05 -13.77
N GLU A 435 8.98 47.36 -13.94
CA GLU A 435 9.17 48.30 -12.86
C GLU A 435 8.08 49.35 -12.92
N VAL A 436 7.44 49.60 -11.78
CA VAL A 436 6.29 50.50 -11.67
C VAL A 436 6.49 51.51 -10.56
N THR A 437 5.79 52.64 -10.65
CA THR A 437 5.75 53.60 -9.55
C THR A 437 5.07 52.95 -8.33
N PRO A 438 5.46 53.34 -7.09
CA PRO A 438 4.86 52.78 -5.89
C PRO A 438 3.36 53.12 -5.76
N LYS A 439 2.84 54.09 -6.52
CA LYS A 439 1.43 54.48 -6.47
C LYS A 439 0.53 53.45 -7.17
N LEU A 440 -0.21 52.69 -6.36
CA LEU A 440 -1.32 51.86 -6.81
C LEU A 440 -2.53 52.73 -7.20
N LEU A 441 -3.05 52.59 -8.43
CA LEU A 441 -4.18 53.41 -8.91
C LEU A 441 -5.54 52.78 -8.63
N GLU A 442 -5.64 51.46 -8.76
CA GLU A 442 -6.84 50.67 -8.46
C GLU A 442 -6.43 49.28 -7.99
N SER A 443 -7.18 48.70 -7.06
CA SER A 443 -7.15 47.27 -6.74
C SER A 443 -8.54 46.66 -6.89
N LYS A 444 -8.62 45.51 -7.53
CA LYS A 444 -9.86 44.75 -7.72
C LYS A 444 -9.67 43.28 -7.40
N GLN A 445 -10.41 42.76 -6.43
CA GLN A 445 -10.51 41.32 -6.23
C GLN A 445 -11.30 40.68 -7.39
N ILE A 446 -10.65 39.78 -8.15
CA ILE A 446 -11.25 39.09 -9.31
C ILE A 446 -11.44 37.58 -9.07
N GLY A 447 -10.86 37.04 -8.01
CA GLY A 447 -11.03 35.68 -7.53
C GLY A 447 -10.88 35.62 -6.00
N GLU A 448 -11.08 34.45 -5.41
CA GLU A 448 -10.92 34.24 -3.95
C GLU A 448 -9.57 34.79 -3.46
N ASP A 449 -8.49 34.44 -4.18
CA ASP A 449 -7.11 34.84 -3.89
C ASP A 449 -6.41 35.52 -5.07
N THR A 450 -7.14 36.26 -5.91
CA THR A 450 -6.56 36.93 -7.07
C THR A 450 -7.00 38.39 -7.13
N TYR A 451 -6.00 39.27 -7.19
CA TYR A 451 -6.17 40.71 -7.22
C TYR A 451 -5.65 41.27 -8.54
N ARG A 452 -6.41 42.18 -9.13
CA ARG A 452 -6.01 42.92 -10.32
C ARG A 452 -5.67 44.33 -9.89
N ALA A 453 -4.47 44.79 -10.24
CA ALA A 453 -4.00 46.13 -9.93
C ALA A 453 -3.74 46.94 -11.20
N PHE A 454 -4.07 48.22 -11.14
CA PHE A 454 -3.74 49.20 -12.18
C PHE A 454 -2.53 50.02 -11.75
N LEU A 455 -1.48 49.98 -12.55
CA LEU A 455 -0.14 50.46 -12.21
C LEU A 455 0.44 51.31 -13.34
N LYS A 456 1.31 52.26 -13.00
CA LYS A 456 2.07 53.08 -13.95
C LYS A 456 3.49 52.55 -14.06
N ASP A 457 3.95 52.18 -15.25
CA ASP A 457 5.34 51.74 -15.42
C ASP A 457 6.34 52.92 -15.40
N THR A 458 7.60 52.62 -15.08
CA THR A 458 8.71 53.60 -15.07
C THR A 458 9.48 53.64 -16.38
N ALA A 459 9.41 52.58 -17.19
CA ALA A 459 10.19 52.42 -18.41
C ALA A 459 9.67 53.30 -19.57
N THR A 460 8.35 53.50 -19.66
CA THR A 460 7.70 54.27 -20.71
C THR A 460 6.88 55.42 -20.10
N PRO A 461 7.18 56.69 -20.44
CA PRO A 461 6.40 57.82 -19.93
C PRO A 461 4.90 57.65 -20.23
N ASN A 462 4.08 57.84 -19.19
CA ASN A 462 2.61 57.84 -19.25
C ASN A 462 1.96 56.55 -19.75
N HIS A 463 2.61 55.39 -19.57
CA HIS A 463 2.00 54.10 -19.83
C HIS A 463 1.56 53.41 -18.54
N TYR A 464 0.48 52.65 -18.68
CA TYR A 464 -0.21 52.00 -17.59
C TYR A 464 -0.54 50.57 -17.96
N GLY A 465 -0.57 49.70 -16.96
CA GLY A 465 -0.82 48.29 -17.14
C GLY A 465 -1.71 47.73 -16.05
N VAL A 466 -2.37 46.65 -16.43
CA VAL A 466 -3.21 45.86 -15.55
C VAL A 466 -2.48 44.56 -15.27
N VAL A 467 -2.19 44.31 -13.99
CA VAL A 467 -1.44 43.14 -13.55
C VAL A 467 -2.27 42.35 -12.55
N GLU A 468 -2.29 41.03 -12.72
CA GLU A 468 -2.92 40.10 -11.78
C GLU A 468 -1.87 39.61 -10.77
N PHE A 469 -2.22 39.71 -9.48
CA PHE A 469 -1.40 39.39 -8.33
C PHE A 469 -2.08 38.28 -7.51
N PRO A 470 -1.32 37.30 -7.01
CA PRO A 470 -1.83 36.31 -6.08
C PRO A 470 -1.97 36.88 -4.67
N HIS A 471 -3.01 36.45 -3.96
CA HIS A 471 -3.27 36.63 -2.53
C HIS A 471 -2.73 37.96 -1.94
N ASP A 472 -1.68 37.89 -1.13
CA ASP A 472 -1.10 39.01 -0.37
C ASP A 472 0.10 39.68 -1.07
N ALA A 473 0.36 39.37 -2.35
CA ALA A 473 1.51 39.92 -3.07
C ALA A 473 1.49 41.46 -3.11
N LEU A 474 0.31 42.08 -3.22
CA LEU A 474 0.19 43.55 -3.13
C LEU A 474 0.62 44.09 -1.76
N VAL A 475 0.45 43.32 -0.68
CA VAL A 475 0.93 43.69 0.66
C VAL A 475 2.44 43.46 0.76
N LYS A 476 2.95 42.33 0.29
CA LYS A 476 4.39 42.00 0.30
C LYS A 476 5.23 42.98 -0.51
N LEU A 477 4.71 43.44 -1.65
CA LEU A 477 5.33 44.49 -2.47
C LEU A 477 5.16 45.90 -1.90
N GLY A 478 4.40 46.06 -0.81
CA GLY A 478 4.17 47.33 -0.14
C GLY A 478 3.19 48.27 -0.82
N PHE A 479 2.41 47.82 -1.81
CA PHE A 479 1.32 48.61 -2.41
C PHE A 479 0.14 48.78 -1.44
N LEU A 480 -0.12 47.76 -0.63
CA LEU A 480 -1.17 47.74 0.39
C LEU A 480 -0.60 47.42 1.78
N LYS A 481 -1.26 47.88 2.84
CA LYS A 481 -0.98 47.47 4.23
C LYS A 481 -1.72 46.20 4.64
N LYS A 482 -2.86 45.95 3.99
CA LYS A 482 -3.75 44.82 4.22
C LYS A 482 -4.55 44.55 2.96
N ILE A 483 -4.96 43.30 2.79
CA ILE A 483 -5.85 42.91 1.70
C ILE A 483 -7.26 43.45 1.95
N VAL A 484 -7.92 43.88 0.86
CA VAL A 484 -9.27 44.46 0.87
C VAL A 484 -10.11 43.79 -0.20
N SER A 485 -11.36 43.45 0.12
CA SER A 485 -12.27 42.77 -0.81
C SER A 485 -13.01 43.75 -1.72
N GLY A 486 -13.31 43.34 -2.95
CA GLY A 486 -14.03 44.17 -3.92
C GLY A 486 -13.12 45.05 -4.79
N THR A 487 -13.70 46.10 -5.38
CA THR A 487 -12.99 47.06 -6.26
C THR A 487 -12.83 48.39 -5.54
N HIS A 488 -11.60 48.89 -5.46
CA HIS A 488 -11.26 50.13 -4.77
C HIS A 488 -10.29 50.97 -5.60
N ALA A 489 -10.70 52.20 -5.91
CA ALA A 489 -9.80 53.22 -6.43
C ALA A 489 -8.84 53.73 -5.33
N TRP A 490 -7.76 54.38 -5.74
CA TRP A 490 -6.76 54.94 -4.82
C TRP A 490 -7.35 55.77 -3.67
N GLU A 491 -8.29 56.67 -3.94
CA GLU A 491 -8.92 57.53 -2.92
C GLU A 491 -9.73 56.71 -1.89
N GLN A 492 -10.31 55.59 -2.31
CA GLN A 492 -11.06 54.70 -1.42
C GLN A 492 -10.12 53.89 -0.54
N LEU A 493 -9.03 53.37 -1.13
CA LEU A 493 -7.97 52.68 -0.39
C LEU A 493 -7.34 53.58 0.67
N GLU A 494 -7.20 54.89 0.39
CA GLU A 494 -6.72 55.88 1.34
C GLU A 494 -7.69 56.01 2.53
N LYS A 495 -8.98 56.23 2.24
CA LYS A 495 -10.02 56.42 3.26
C LYS A 495 -10.15 55.24 4.22
N ILE A 496 -9.98 54.01 3.73
CA ILE A 496 -10.06 52.79 4.56
C ILE A 496 -8.72 52.41 5.20
N GLY A 497 -7.68 53.25 5.04
CA GLY A 497 -6.35 53.06 5.61
C GLY A 497 -5.61 51.83 5.06
N ALA A 498 -5.91 51.42 3.82
CA ALA A 498 -5.32 50.23 3.21
C ALA A 498 -4.10 50.54 2.33
N LEU A 499 -3.88 51.80 1.93
CA LEU A 499 -2.72 52.19 1.11
C LEU A 499 -1.39 51.92 1.83
N GLY A 500 -0.48 51.28 1.10
CA GLY A 500 0.93 51.15 1.46
C GLY A 500 1.74 52.36 1.00
N ARG A 501 2.91 52.09 0.42
CA ARG A 501 3.83 53.10 -0.08
C ARG A 501 3.26 53.78 -1.33
N THR A 502 3.26 55.11 -1.39
CA THR A 502 2.79 55.90 -2.55
C THR A 502 3.90 56.67 -3.27
N GLU A 503 5.07 56.79 -2.63
CA GLU A 503 6.24 57.55 -3.12
C GLU A 503 7.54 56.79 -2.83
N GLY A 504 8.65 57.23 -3.43
CA GLY A 504 9.98 56.64 -3.26
C GLY A 504 10.38 55.70 -4.39
N GLU A 505 11.32 54.79 -4.10
CA GLU A 505 11.91 53.88 -5.07
C GLU A 505 10.83 53.07 -5.82
N PRO A 506 10.99 52.86 -7.14
CA PRO A 506 10.09 51.99 -7.90
C PRO A 506 9.96 50.59 -7.33
N VAL A 507 8.86 49.91 -7.69
CA VAL A 507 8.64 48.49 -7.35
C VAL A 507 8.96 47.66 -8.58
N SER A 508 9.98 46.80 -8.47
CA SER A 508 10.36 45.83 -9.50
C SER A 508 9.75 44.46 -9.20
N PHE A 509 9.18 43.81 -10.21
CA PHE A 509 8.71 42.42 -10.13
C PHE A 509 8.66 41.77 -11.51
N TYR A 510 8.45 40.45 -11.54
CA TYR A 510 8.39 39.65 -12.74
C TYR A 510 6.95 39.29 -13.10
N VAL A 511 6.62 39.36 -14.38
CA VAL A 511 5.30 39.02 -14.91
C VAL A 511 5.39 38.00 -16.03
N GLN A 512 4.46 37.05 -16.04
CA GLN A 512 4.18 36.19 -17.17
C GLN A 512 3.25 36.89 -18.15
N VAL A 513 3.59 36.86 -19.44
CA VAL A 513 2.82 37.50 -20.50
C VAL A 513 1.82 36.51 -21.11
N ILE A 514 0.54 36.86 -21.09
CA ILE A 514 -0.56 36.03 -21.62
C ILE A 514 -1.40 36.87 -22.59
N PRO A 515 -1.34 36.61 -23.90
CA PRO A 515 -2.17 37.31 -24.89
C PRO A 515 -3.66 37.02 -24.68
N ILE A 516 -4.51 38.04 -24.65
CA ILE A 516 -5.97 37.86 -24.50
C ILE A 516 -6.68 37.98 -25.86
N ARG A 517 -6.22 38.87 -26.77
CA ARG A 517 -6.83 39.14 -28.10
C ARG A 517 -5.81 39.66 -29.12
N GLU A 518 -6.25 39.80 -30.38
CA GLU A 518 -5.46 40.38 -31.49
C GLU A 518 -5.11 41.86 -31.26
N LYS A 519 -6.07 42.70 -30.80
CA LYS A 519 -5.85 44.07 -30.28
C LYS A 519 -7.03 44.52 -29.38
N PRO A 520 -6.82 45.44 -28.42
CA PRO A 520 -5.70 45.54 -27.49
C PRO A 520 -5.96 44.67 -26.24
N ALA A 521 -4.97 43.89 -25.78
CA ALA A 521 -4.87 43.37 -24.40
C ALA A 521 -3.91 42.16 -24.32
N ALA A 522 -2.77 42.35 -23.67
CA ALA A 522 -2.08 41.31 -22.91
C ALA A 522 -2.52 41.32 -21.43
N ARG A 523 -2.65 40.14 -20.84
CA ARG A 523 -2.74 39.93 -19.40
C ARG A 523 -1.31 39.72 -18.88
N ALA A 524 -0.91 40.52 -17.89
CA ALA A 524 0.34 40.31 -17.17
C ALA A 524 0.02 39.69 -15.82
N VAL A 525 0.62 38.54 -15.52
CA VAL A 525 0.40 37.82 -14.26
C VAL A 525 1.69 37.85 -13.46
N ALA A 526 1.65 38.43 -12.28
CA ALA A 526 2.83 38.59 -11.46
C ALA A 526 3.24 37.26 -10.82
N VAL A 527 4.50 36.87 -11.00
CA VAL A 527 5.05 35.56 -10.57
C VAL A 527 5.98 35.66 -9.36
N GLY A 528 6.55 36.84 -9.10
CA GLY A 528 7.35 37.13 -7.91
C GLY A 528 8.18 38.42 -8.05
N ALA A 529 8.79 38.88 -6.97
CA ALA A 529 9.64 40.07 -6.91
C ALA A 529 11.12 39.76 -7.16
N LYS A 530 11.57 38.56 -6.77
CA LYS A 530 12.98 38.12 -6.85
C LYS A 530 13.11 36.88 -7.71
N LEU A 531 14.16 36.86 -8.53
CA LEU A 531 14.59 35.71 -9.32
C LEU A 531 15.65 34.94 -8.53
N ILE A 532 15.45 33.64 -8.35
CA ILE A 532 16.44 32.73 -7.78
C ILE A 532 16.86 31.75 -8.88
N ARG A 533 18.17 31.60 -9.07
CA ARG A 533 18.78 30.61 -9.97
C ARG A 533 19.49 29.58 -9.11
N ASP A 534 19.04 28.34 -9.17
CA ASP A 534 19.65 27.23 -8.43
C ASP A 534 20.86 26.68 -9.18
N ALA A 535 21.72 25.94 -8.45
CA ALA A 535 22.95 25.35 -9.00
C ALA A 535 22.68 24.31 -10.10
N ASP A 536 21.49 23.71 -10.12
CA ASP A 536 21.05 22.77 -11.15
C ASP A 536 20.46 23.46 -12.40
N GLY A 537 20.46 24.79 -12.43
CA GLY A 537 19.93 25.61 -13.51
C GLY A 537 18.43 25.88 -13.44
N SER A 538 17.72 25.34 -12.43
CA SER A 538 16.31 25.65 -12.22
C SER A 538 16.11 27.09 -11.73
N VAL A 539 14.93 27.63 -12.00
CA VAL A 539 14.58 29.02 -11.72
C VAL A 539 13.30 29.06 -10.90
N SER A 540 13.31 29.90 -9.86
CA SER A 540 12.13 30.16 -9.04
C SER A 540 11.94 31.65 -8.80
N TYR A 541 10.69 32.05 -8.56
CA TYR A 541 10.31 33.42 -8.25
C TYR A 541 9.73 33.50 -6.84
N THR A 542 10.13 34.49 -6.05
CA THR A 542 9.64 34.70 -4.67
C THR A 542 9.16 36.12 -4.46
N TRP A 543 8.17 36.32 -3.59
CA TRP A 543 7.66 37.64 -3.21
C TRP A 543 8.57 38.39 -2.25
#